data_AF-A0A0Q8GV20-F1
#
_entry.id   AF-A0A0Q8GV20-F1
#
_cell.length_a   1.000
_cell.length_b   1.000
_cell.length_c   1.000
_cell.angle_alpha   90.00
_cell.angle_beta   90.00
_cell.angle_gamma   90.00
#
_symmetry.space_group_name_H-M   'P 1'
#
loop_
_entity.id
_entity.type
_entity.pdbx_description
1 polymer ?
#
loop_
_entity_poly.entity_id
_entity_poly.type
_entity_poly.pdbx_seq_one_letter_code
_entity_poly.pdbx_strand_id
1 'polypeptide(L)'
;MNLIQRWFSPPRATGWDLGDYPPFELPHPGSGAVLSESQARQNWVYWQATLAERQRLLRDWLLAHHGPDPQALQGTDYSKALKAWAKANFAKLPAFASLPKHKPWPDCTRSGPFIVYSLLGDLAASLGEAIIRGNGHWRWGLNLDATDLADDMATSRRVVLLADLKRPTPEASEAVLDLEDIVFSAHRFPESVDFIHLDKWSTTVGDAIAGRHYDF
;
A
#
# COMPACT_ATOMS: atom_id res chain seq x y z
N MET A 1 17.57 -30.60 27.43
CA MET A 1 16.89 -30.00 26.26
C MET A 1 15.55 -30.70 26.13
N ASN A 2 14.45 -29.99 26.43
CA ASN A 2 13.18 -30.61 26.83
C ASN A 2 12.32 -31.01 25.60
N LEU A 3 11.99 -32.31 25.50
CA LEU A 3 11.30 -32.94 24.36
C LEU A 3 9.84 -32.48 24.15
N ILE A 4 9.30 -31.69 25.08
CA ILE A 4 7.86 -31.32 25.13
C ILE A 4 7.52 -30.09 24.27
N GLN A 5 8.50 -29.24 23.90
CA GLN A 5 8.24 -28.04 23.09
C GLN A 5 8.00 -28.31 21.59
N ARG A 6 8.31 -29.53 21.10
CA ARG A 6 8.16 -29.88 19.67
C ARG A 6 6.71 -30.13 19.24
N TRP A 7 5.79 -30.30 20.18
CA TRP A 7 4.39 -30.67 19.90
C TRP A 7 3.40 -29.51 19.96
N PHE A 8 3.83 -28.33 20.43
CA PHE A 8 2.98 -27.12 20.52
C PHE A 8 3.37 -26.03 19.53
N SER A 9 4.30 -26.28 18.61
CA SER A 9 4.48 -25.39 17.48
C SER A 9 3.34 -25.68 16.49
N PRO A 10 2.41 -24.74 16.22
CA PRO A 10 1.50 -24.90 15.11
C PRO A 10 2.34 -25.18 13.86
N PRO A 11 1.87 -26.04 12.93
CA PRO A 11 2.55 -26.22 11.66
C PRO A 11 2.78 -24.83 11.08
N ARG A 12 4.05 -24.47 10.82
CA ARG A 12 4.36 -23.24 10.10
C ARG A 12 3.49 -23.26 8.86
N ALA A 13 2.58 -22.30 8.74
CA ALA A 13 1.82 -22.14 7.51
C ALA A 13 2.86 -22.14 6.38
N THR A 14 2.71 -23.03 5.41
CA THR A 14 3.56 -23.03 4.22
C THR A 14 3.43 -21.64 3.62
N GLY A 15 4.52 -20.87 3.69
CA GLY A 15 4.56 -19.52 3.17
C GLY A 15 4.17 -19.53 1.69
N TRP A 16 3.50 -18.48 1.24
CA TRP A 16 3.26 -18.27 -0.17
C TRP A 16 4.57 -17.90 -0.85
N ASP A 17 4.86 -18.63 -1.92
CA ASP A 17 5.92 -18.25 -2.84
C ASP A 17 5.38 -17.14 -3.76
N LEU A 18 6.11 -16.03 -3.81
CA LEU A 18 5.80 -14.90 -4.68
C LEU A 18 6.72 -14.86 -5.90
N GLY A 19 7.46 -15.93 -6.19
CA GLY A 19 8.37 -16.03 -7.33
C GLY A 19 7.71 -15.76 -8.68
N ASP A 20 6.43 -16.15 -8.83
CA ASP A 20 5.64 -15.91 -10.04
C ASP A 20 4.85 -14.59 -10.01
N TYR A 21 4.91 -13.83 -8.90
CA TYR A 21 4.26 -12.52 -8.84
C TYR A 21 5.06 -11.50 -9.67
N PRO A 22 4.42 -10.73 -10.57
CA PRO A 22 5.15 -9.83 -11.45
C PRO A 22 5.72 -8.64 -10.66
N PRO A 23 7.02 -8.32 -10.80
CA PRO A 23 7.60 -7.14 -10.17
C PRO A 23 6.91 -5.84 -10.60
N PHE A 24 6.73 -4.92 -9.66
CA PHE A 24 6.26 -3.55 -9.87
C PHE A 24 7.39 -2.56 -9.58
N GLU A 25 8.39 -2.56 -10.44
CA GLU A 25 9.53 -1.67 -10.26
C GLU A 25 9.21 -0.31 -10.88
N LEU A 26 9.13 0.72 -10.04
CA LEU A 26 9.16 2.09 -10.53
C LEU A 26 10.55 2.38 -11.14
N PRO A 27 10.64 3.19 -12.22
CA PRO A 27 11.91 3.52 -12.86
C PRO A 27 12.99 4.05 -11.90
N HIS A 28 12.59 4.78 -10.86
CA HIS A 28 13.47 5.35 -9.85
C HIS A 28 12.99 4.97 -8.44
N PRO A 29 13.75 4.19 -7.66
CA PRO A 29 13.39 3.87 -6.27
C PRO A 29 13.63 5.06 -5.33
N GLY A 30 12.97 5.04 -4.16
CA GLY A 30 13.14 6.02 -3.09
C GLY A 30 11.99 7.02 -2.94
N SER A 31 12.20 8.02 -2.07
CA SER A 31 11.24 9.08 -1.74
C SER A 31 11.95 10.39 -1.40
N GLY A 32 11.18 11.46 -1.16
CA GLY A 32 11.68 12.70 -0.57
C GLY A 32 12.84 13.31 -1.35
N ALA A 33 13.89 13.73 -0.64
CA ALA A 33 15.04 14.38 -1.25
C ALA A 33 15.85 13.46 -2.19
N VAL A 34 15.70 12.12 -2.08
CA VAL A 34 16.42 11.14 -2.91
C VAL A 34 15.95 11.17 -4.36
N LEU A 35 14.65 11.37 -4.60
CA LEU A 35 14.10 11.49 -5.95
C LEU A 35 14.14 12.94 -6.40
N SER A 36 14.73 13.26 -7.55
CA SER A 36 14.48 14.55 -8.20
C SER A 36 13.03 14.65 -8.69
N GLU A 37 12.52 15.87 -8.91
CA GLU A 37 11.18 16.05 -9.47
C GLU A 37 11.03 15.38 -10.85
N SER A 38 12.07 15.42 -11.69
CA SER A 38 12.07 14.73 -12.99
C SER A 38 11.93 13.21 -12.85
N GLN A 39 12.61 12.62 -11.86
CA GLN A 39 12.49 11.18 -11.57
C GLN A 39 11.11 10.83 -11.01
N ALA A 40 10.56 11.66 -10.12
CA ALA A 40 9.20 11.51 -9.63
C ALA A 40 8.18 11.55 -10.78
N ARG A 41 8.34 12.47 -11.73
CA ARG A 41 7.49 12.54 -12.95
C ARG A 41 7.63 11.30 -13.83
N GLN A 42 8.84 10.74 -13.97
CA GLN A 42 9.03 9.48 -14.70
C GLN A 42 8.34 8.30 -14.01
N ASN A 43 8.42 8.23 -12.67
CA ASN A 43 7.67 7.24 -11.88
C ASN A 43 6.17 7.39 -12.08
N TRP A 44 5.66 8.62 -12.08
CA TRP A 44 4.25 8.91 -12.30
C TRP A 44 3.76 8.47 -13.68
N VAL A 45 4.49 8.81 -14.75
CA VAL A 45 4.15 8.39 -16.12
C VAL A 45 4.13 6.86 -16.22
N TYR A 46 5.12 6.18 -15.64
CA TYR A 46 5.16 4.72 -15.61
C TYR A 46 3.99 4.12 -14.83
N TRP A 47 3.65 4.70 -13.67
CA TRP A 47 2.50 4.28 -12.87
C TRP A 47 1.21 4.37 -13.67
N GLN A 48 0.94 5.53 -14.31
CA GLN A 48 -0.25 5.72 -15.14
C GLN A 48 -0.32 4.69 -16.27
N ALA A 49 0.81 4.42 -16.94
CA ALA A 49 0.88 3.49 -18.05
C ALA A 49 0.64 2.02 -17.65
N THR A 50 0.87 1.68 -16.38
CA THR A 50 0.83 0.28 -15.91
C THR A 50 -0.34 -0.04 -14.98
N LEU A 51 -0.94 0.96 -14.34
CA LEU A 51 -1.94 0.78 -13.28
C LEU A 51 -3.07 -0.18 -13.67
N ALA A 52 -3.67 -0.03 -14.85
CA ALA A 52 -4.79 -0.87 -15.28
C ALA A 52 -4.40 -2.37 -15.35
N GLU A 53 -3.23 -2.66 -15.91
CA GLU A 53 -2.72 -4.02 -16.01
C GLU A 53 -2.32 -4.56 -14.64
N ARG A 54 -1.71 -3.73 -13.77
CA ARG A 54 -1.41 -4.09 -12.38
C ARG A 54 -2.67 -4.47 -11.60
N GLN A 55 -3.74 -3.69 -11.74
CA GLN A 55 -5.03 -3.98 -11.09
C GLN A 55 -5.64 -5.29 -11.57
N ARG A 56 -5.49 -5.62 -12.87
CA ARG A 56 -5.93 -6.91 -13.42
C ARG A 56 -5.12 -8.08 -12.82
N LEU A 57 -3.79 -7.97 -12.81
CA LEU A 57 -2.88 -8.98 -12.25
C LEU A 57 -3.14 -9.22 -10.75
N LEU A 58 -3.33 -8.15 -9.98
CA LEU A 58 -3.69 -8.24 -8.57
C LEU A 58 -5.01 -8.97 -8.38
N ARG A 59 -6.04 -8.63 -9.16
CA ARG A 59 -7.35 -9.28 -9.05
C ARG A 59 -7.24 -10.78 -9.29
N ASP A 60 -6.57 -11.19 -10.37
CA ASP A 60 -6.36 -12.60 -10.69
C ASP A 60 -5.61 -13.32 -9.55
N TRP A 61 -4.58 -12.66 -9.00
CA TRP A 61 -3.82 -13.19 -7.88
C TRP A 61 -4.66 -13.30 -6.60
N LEU A 62 -5.46 -12.28 -6.25
CA LEU A 62 -6.37 -12.32 -5.10
C LEU A 62 -7.37 -13.46 -5.25
N LEU A 63 -7.99 -13.62 -6.42
CA LEU A 63 -8.96 -14.70 -6.66
C LEU A 63 -8.33 -16.08 -6.49
N ALA A 64 -7.10 -16.29 -6.99
CA ALA A 64 -6.36 -17.53 -6.80
C ALA A 64 -6.02 -17.81 -5.31
N HIS A 65 -6.01 -16.77 -4.47
CA HIS A 65 -5.68 -16.83 -3.05
C HIS A 65 -6.88 -16.53 -2.14
N HIS A 66 -8.11 -16.76 -2.64
CA HIS A 66 -9.37 -16.57 -1.91
C HIS A 66 -9.54 -15.15 -1.31
N GLY A 67 -8.97 -14.15 -1.98
CA GLY A 67 -9.15 -12.74 -1.69
C GLY A 67 -10.42 -12.16 -2.29
N PRO A 68 -10.77 -10.92 -1.91
CA PRO A 68 -11.95 -10.24 -2.44
C PRO A 68 -11.74 -9.81 -3.89
N ASP A 69 -12.84 -9.78 -4.66
CA ASP A 69 -12.85 -9.22 -6.01
C ASP A 69 -13.25 -7.73 -5.96
N PRO A 70 -12.37 -6.80 -6.37
CA PRO A 70 -12.70 -5.37 -6.46
C PRO A 70 -13.75 -5.03 -7.52
N GLN A 71 -14.19 -5.97 -8.35
CA GLN A 71 -15.35 -5.82 -9.24
C GLN A 71 -16.66 -6.23 -8.57
N ALA A 72 -16.62 -7.18 -7.63
CA ALA A 72 -17.80 -7.67 -6.92
C ALA A 72 -18.11 -6.86 -5.65
N LEU A 73 -17.08 -6.34 -4.99
CA LEU A 73 -17.18 -5.47 -3.82
C LEU A 73 -16.63 -4.09 -4.16
N GLN A 74 -17.23 -3.03 -3.62
CA GLN A 74 -16.81 -1.65 -3.86
C GLN A 74 -16.58 -0.89 -2.56
N GLY A 75 -15.78 0.18 -2.65
CA GLY A 75 -15.56 1.13 -1.57
C GLY A 75 -15.19 0.47 -0.24
N THR A 76 -15.93 0.84 0.82
CA THR A 76 -15.69 0.38 2.19
C THR A 76 -15.85 -1.13 2.36
N ASP A 77 -16.78 -1.78 1.65
CA ASP A 77 -17.01 -3.22 1.79
C ASP A 77 -15.85 -4.02 1.20
N TYR A 78 -15.31 -3.55 0.07
CA TYR A 78 -14.07 -4.10 -0.49
C TYR A 78 -12.89 -3.95 0.48
N SER A 79 -12.70 -2.75 1.06
CA SER A 79 -11.62 -2.48 2.02
C SER A 79 -11.70 -3.39 3.25
N LYS A 80 -12.89 -3.57 3.83
CA LYS A 80 -13.12 -4.49 4.96
C LYS A 80 -12.78 -5.93 4.60
N ALA A 81 -13.25 -6.40 3.44
CA ALA A 81 -12.96 -7.75 2.98
C ALA A 81 -11.46 -7.96 2.72
N LEU A 82 -10.78 -6.96 2.14
CA LEU A 82 -9.35 -7.04 1.86
C LEU A 82 -8.52 -7.05 3.14
N LYS A 83 -8.90 -6.22 4.12
CA LYS A 83 -8.25 -6.24 5.44
C LYS A 83 -8.48 -7.56 6.16
N ALA A 84 -9.70 -8.11 6.13
CA ALA A 84 -9.99 -9.41 6.75
C ALA A 84 -9.14 -10.53 6.12
N TRP A 85 -9.04 -10.53 4.78
CA TRP A 85 -8.14 -11.42 4.05
C TRP A 85 -6.67 -11.20 4.43
N ALA A 86 -6.22 -9.95 4.54
CA ALA A 86 -4.85 -9.61 4.91
C ALA A 86 -4.51 -10.12 6.33
N LYS A 87 -5.39 -9.92 7.31
CA LYS A 87 -5.22 -10.44 8.68
C LYS A 87 -5.07 -11.97 8.71
N ALA A 88 -5.80 -12.67 7.85
CA ALA A 88 -5.75 -14.13 7.78
C ALA A 88 -4.51 -14.67 7.03
N ASN A 89 -3.88 -13.86 6.16
CA ASN A 89 -2.92 -14.36 5.19
C ASN A 89 -1.54 -13.67 5.19
N PHE A 90 -1.37 -12.49 5.77
CA PHE A 90 -0.07 -11.80 5.80
C PHE A 90 1.03 -12.63 6.46
N ALA A 91 0.70 -13.47 7.44
CA ALA A 91 1.65 -14.41 8.05
C ALA A 91 2.20 -15.47 7.07
N LYS A 92 1.55 -15.65 5.90
CA LYS A 92 2.04 -16.51 4.81
C LYS A 92 2.97 -15.78 3.85
N LEU A 93 2.99 -14.44 3.85
CA LEU A 93 3.90 -13.67 3.01
C LEU A 93 5.32 -13.68 3.59
N PRO A 94 6.36 -13.41 2.75
CA PRO A 94 7.71 -13.22 3.25
C PRO A 94 7.78 -12.14 4.34
N ALA A 95 8.08 -12.58 5.57
CA ALA A 95 8.07 -11.69 6.72
C ALA A 95 9.14 -10.59 6.59
N PHE A 96 8.81 -9.37 7.01
CA PHE A 96 9.75 -8.23 6.97
C PHE A 96 11.10 -8.56 7.64
N ALA A 97 11.08 -9.25 8.79
CA ALA A 97 12.28 -9.64 9.52
C ALA A 97 13.20 -10.61 8.77
N SER A 98 12.69 -11.28 7.72
CA SER A 98 13.46 -12.19 6.86
C SER A 98 14.08 -11.49 5.65
N LEU A 99 13.71 -10.23 5.39
CA LEU A 99 14.21 -9.47 4.25
C LEU A 99 15.63 -8.95 4.49
N PRO A 100 16.43 -8.73 3.42
CA PRO A 100 17.74 -8.10 3.56
C PRO A 100 17.64 -6.73 4.25
N LYS A 101 18.56 -6.45 5.18
CA LYS A 101 18.52 -5.22 6.00
C LYS A 101 18.77 -3.93 5.21
N HIS A 102 19.35 -4.01 4.03
CA HIS A 102 19.69 -2.84 3.21
C HIS A 102 18.50 -2.46 2.33
N LYS A 103 18.13 -1.17 2.34
CA LYS A 103 17.08 -0.57 1.49
C LYS A 103 15.67 -1.17 1.71
N PRO A 104 15.06 -1.00 2.90
CA PRO A 104 13.63 -1.28 3.05
C PRO A 104 12.80 -0.33 2.18
N TRP A 105 11.49 -0.57 2.10
CA TRP A 105 10.55 0.39 1.54
C TRP A 105 10.80 1.81 2.10
N PRO A 106 10.78 2.87 1.27
CA PRO A 106 10.47 2.88 -0.17
C PRO A 106 11.69 2.69 -1.12
N ASP A 107 12.88 2.38 -0.59
CA ASP A 107 14.17 2.46 -1.33
C ASP A 107 14.57 1.19 -2.11
N CYS A 108 13.73 0.15 -2.08
CA CYS A 108 14.03 -1.14 -2.71
C CYS A 108 13.61 -1.23 -4.19
N THR A 109 14.37 -1.98 -4.98
CA THR A 109 13.89 -2.58 -6.23
C THR A 109 12.91 -3.70 -5.86
N ARG A 110 11.61 -3.53 -6.14
CA ARG A 110 10.49 -4.38 -5.67
C ARG A 110 10.45 -5.78 -6.33
N SER A 111 11.59 -6.45 -6.42
CA SER A 111 11.78 -7.76 -7.05
C SER A 111 12.65 -8.67 -6.19
N GLY A 112 12.78 -9.94 -6.61
CA GLY A 112 13.58 -10.93 -5.92
C GLY A 112 13.18 -11.04 -4.45
N PRO A 113 14.11 -10.87 -3.48
CA PRO A 113 13.77 -10.89 -2.06
C PRO A 113 12.70 -9.88 -1.64
N PHE A 114 12.58 -8.74 -2.34
CA PHE A 114 11.65 -7.66 -2.02
C PHE A 114 10.35 -7.71 -2.82
N ILE A 115 10.07 -8.82 -3.52
CA ILE A 115 8.88 -8.98 -4.37
C ILE A 115 7.57 -8.77 -3.61
N VAL A 116 7.55 -9.05 -2.30
CA VAL A 116 6.39 -8.79 -1.43
C VAL A 116 5.91 -7.34 -1.52
N TYR A 117 6.82 -6.37 -1.71
CA TYR A 117 6.46 -4.96 -1.84
C TYR A 117 5.78 -4.61 -3.16
N SER A 118 5.94 -5.42 -4.21
CA SER A 118 5.12 -5.28 -5.42
C SER A 118 3.67 -5.63 -5.14
N LEU A 119 3.43 -6.73 -4.43
CA LEU A 119 2.08 -7.13 -4.00
C LEU A 119 1.47 -6.07 -3.06
N LEU A 120 2.21 -5.60 -2.06
CA LEU A 120 1.70 -4.56 -1.15
C LEU A 120 1.39 -3.25 -1.88
N GLY A 121 2.23 -2.86 -2.85
CA GLY A 121 1.98 -1.69 -3.70
C GLY A 121 0.71 -1.83 -4.54
N ASP A 122 0.47 -3.00 -5.13
CA ASP A 122 -0.76 -3.26 -5.88
C ASP A 122 -2.00 -3.27 -4.98
N LEU A 123 -1.92 -3.88 -3.80
CA LEU A 123 -3.00 -3.85 -2.79
C LEU A 123 -3.34 -2.40 -2.41
N ALA A 124 -2.33 -1.56 -2.18
CA ALA A 124 -2.49 -0.14 -1.90
C ALA A 124 -3.17 0.60 -3.06
N ALA A 125 -2.71 0.35 -4.30
CA ALA A 125 -3.33 0.90 -5.50
C ALA A 125 -4.81 0.50 -5.62
N SER A 126 -5.15 -0.74 -5.29
CA SER A 126 -6.52 -1.24 -5.38
C SER A 126 -7.48 -0.55 -4.42
N LEU A 127 -6.99 -0.22 -3.22
CA LEU A 127 -7.75 0.60 -2.26
C LEU A 127 -7.93 2.02 -2.78
N GLY A 128 -6.91 2.59 -3.39
CA GLY A 128 -6.99 3.95 -3.91
C GLY A 128 -7.99 4.04 -5.05
N GLU A 129 -8.00 3.04 -5.93
CA GLU A 129 -9.02 2.88 -6.97
C GLU A 129 -10.43 2.71 -6.37
N ALA A 130 -10.58 2.01 -5.24
CA ALA A 130 -11.86 1.90 -4.55
C ALA A 130 -12.32 3.25 -3.93
N ILE A 131 -11.38 4.05 -3.43
CA ILE A 131 -11.65 5.42 -2.95
C ILE A 131 -12.08 6.32 -4.12
N ILE A 132 -11.32 6.36 -5.22
CA ILE A 132 -11.63 7.19 -6.40
C ILE A 132 -13.03 6.86 -6.94
N ARG A 133 -13.39 5.58 -7.01
CA ARG A 133 -14.74 5.16 -7.44
C ARG A 133 -15.84 5.58 -6.46
N GLY A 134 -15.56 5.55 -5.15
CA GLY A 134 -16.50 5.97 -4.11
C GLY A 134 -16.60 7.48 -3.93
N ASN A 135 -15.55 8.21 -4.31
CA ASN A 135 -15.44 9.65 -4.18
C ASN A 135 -14.52 10.23 -5.28
N GLY A 136 -15.14 10.80 -6.31
CA GLY A 136 -14.45 11.35 -7.48
C GLY A 136 -13.63 12.63 -7.23
N HIS A 137 -13.58 13.14 -5.99
CA HIS A 137 -12.66 14.22 -5.62
C HIS A 137 -11.21 13.75 -5.50
N TRP A 138 -11.00 12.47 -5.19
CA TRP A 138 -9.67 11.90 -5.12
C TRP A 138 -9.15 11.57 -6.52
N ARG A 139 -7.84 11.74 -6.70
CA ARG A 139 -7.09 11.31 -7.88
C ARG A 139 -5.71 10.83 -7.49
N TRP A 140 -5.14 9.96 -8.30
CA TRP A 140 -3.70 9.70 -8.23
C TRP A 140 -2.91 10.93 -8.69
N GLY A 141 -1.78 11.17 -8.03
CA GLY A 141 -0.81 12.19 -8.44
C GLY A 141 0.47 12.10 -7.64
N LEU A 142 1.33 13.10 -7.79
CA LEU A 142 2.60 13.19 -7.06
C LEU A 142 2.44 14.10 -5.86
N ASN A 143 2.90 13.65 -4.69
CA ASN A 143 3.09 14.56 -3.57
C ASN A 143 4.25 15.51 -3.87
N LEU A 144 3.93 16.75 -4.25
CA LEU A 144 4.90 17.81 -4.51
C LEU A 144 4.85 18.90 -3.44
N ASP A 145 4.21 18.63 -2.31
CA ASP A 145 4.14 19.55 -1.20
C ASP A 145 5.55 19.89 -0.68
N ALA A 146 5.84 21.19 -0.57
CA ALA A 146 7.16 21.66 -0.20
C ALA A 146 7.47 21.42 1.30
N THR A 147 6.43 21.40 2.13
CA THR A 147 6.53 21.12 3.57
C THR A 147 6.86 19.65 3.78
N ASP A 148 6.10 18.76 3.13
CA ASP A 148 6.38 17.32 3.17
C ASP A 148 7.80 17.00 2.68
N LEU A 149 8.29 17.73 1.67
CA LEU A 149 9.67 17.59 1.20
C LEU A 149 10.70 18.09 2.23
N ALA A 150 10.45 19.24 2.85
CA ALA A 150 11.34 19.82 3.86
C ALA A 150 11.43 18.96 5.13
N ASP A 151 10.32 18.30 5.49
CA ASP A 151 10.22 17.40 6.63
C ASP A 151 10.70 15.96 6.31
N ASP A 152 11.18 15.72 5.09
CA ASP A 152 11.63 14.40 4.60
C ASP A 152 10.57 13.29 4.76
N MET A 153 9.30 13.65 4.54
CA MET A 153 8.20 12.72 4.62
C MET A 153 8.37 11.59 3.60
N ALA A 154 8.11 10.35 4.01
CA ALA A 154 8.21 9.17 3.15
C ALA A 154 7.22 9.19 1.97
N THR A 155 6.20 10.06 2.02
CA THR A 155 5.20 10.28 0.96
C THR A 155 5.70 11.25 -0.13
N SER A 156 6.69 12.09 0.18
CA SER A 156 7.19 13.16 -0.69
C SER A 156 7.72 12.60 -1.99
N ARG A 157 7.35 13.24 -3.11
CA ARG A 157 7.72 12.86 -4.48
C ARG A 157 7.32 11.44 -4.89
N ARG A 158 6.43 10.79 -4.14
CA ARG A 158 5.82 9.49 -4.50
C ARG A 158 4.44 9.66 -5.09
N VAL A 159 3.99 8.61 -5.77
CA VAL A 159 2.63 8.51 -6.27
C VAL A 159 1.70 8.19 -5.11
N VAL A 160 0.74 9.07 -4.87
CA VAL A 160 -0.21 9.03 -3.75
C VAL A 160 -1.60 9.43 -4.22
N LEU A 161 -2.60 9.26 -3.37
CA LEU A 161 -3.90 9.88 -3.59
C LEU A 161 -3.86 11.34 -3.12
N LEU A 162 -4.45 12.20 -3.95
CA LEU A 162 -4.59 13.64 -3.73
C LEU A 162 -6.05 14.05 -3.90
N ALA A 163 -6.50 14.97 -3.06
CA ALA A 163 -7.78 15.65 -3.21
C ALA A 163 -7.60 17.13 -2.85
N ASP A 164 -8.17 18.03 -3.63
CA ASP A 164 -8.07 19.46 -3.34
C ASP A 164 -8.71 19.79 -1.98
N LEU A 165 -8.02 20.58 -1.15
CA LEU A 165 -8.57 21.04 0.12
C LEU A 165 -9.70 22.04 -0.13
N LYS A 166 -10.79 21.95 0.65
CA LYS A 166 -11.86 22.97 0.59
C LYS A 166 -11.36 24.35 1.02
N ARG A 167 -10.36 24.38 1.90
CA ARG A 167 -9.70 25.59 2.38
C ARG A 167 -8.18 25.41 2.28
N PRO A 168 -7.59 25.64 1.09
CA PRO A 168 -6.15 25.55 0.93
C PRO A 168 -5.45 26.63 1.77
N THR A 169 -4.29 26.29 2.33
CA THR A 169 -3.37 27.25 2.96
C THR A 169 -2.17 27.50 2.03
N PRO A 170 -1.33 28.53 2.29
CA PRO A 170 -0.08 28.70 1.55
C PRO A 170 0.85 27.47 1.64
N GLU A 171 0.76 26.72 2.74
CA GLU A 171 1.61 25.57 3.04
C GLU A 171 1.05 24.25 2.52
N ALA A 172 -0.27 24.13 2.30
CA ALA A 172 -0.91 22.91 1.81
C ALA A 172 -2.15 23.23 0.97
N SER A 173 -2.20 22.70 -0.26
CA SER A 173 -3.36 22.88 -1.16
C SER A 173 -4.16 21.60 -1.42
N GLU A 174 -3.59 20.45 -1.08
CA GLU A 174 -4.18 19.13 -1.32
C GLU A 174 -4.08 18.28 -0.04
N ALA A 175 -5.10 17.47 0.21
CA ALA A 175 -5.00 16.36 1.14
C ALA A 175 -4.17 15.25 0.49
N VAL A 176 -3.18 14.74 1.23
CA VAL A 176 -2.31 13.64 0.80
C VAL A 176 -2.70 12.36 1.51
N LEU A 177 -2.89 11.27 0.76
CA LEU A 177 -3.12 9.94 1.31
C LEU A 177 -2.20 8.91 0.65
N ASP A 178 -1.22 8.41 1.42
CA ASP A 178 -0.34 7.31 1.02
C ASP A 178 -0.86 5.98 1.57
N LEU A 179 -1.61 5.26 0.73
CA LEU A 179 -2.13 3.93 1.06
C LEU A 179 -1.05 2.88 1.14
N GLU A 180 0.08 3.09 0.46
CA GLU A 180 1.18 2.13 0.47
C GLU A 180 1.84 2.08 1.85
N ASP A 181 2.00 3.24 2.50
CA ASP A 181 2.48 3.31 3.89
C ASP A 181 1.58 2.51 4.85
N ILE A 182 0.25 2.64 4.70
CA ILE A 182 -0.74 1.94 5.54
C ILE A 182 -0.62 0.43 5.35
N VAL A 183 -0.60 -0.05 4.10
CA VAL A 183 -0.53 -1.48 3.78
C VAL A 183 0.83 -2.07 4.17
N PHE A 184 1.92 -1.34 3.91
CA PHE A 184 3.27 -1.73 4.31
C PHE A 184 3.39 -1.83 5.83
N SER A 185 2.92 -0.83 6.56
CA SER A 185 2.94 -0.81 8.03
C SER A 185 2.15 -1.98 8.62
N ALA A 186 0.98 -2.29 8.05
CA ALA A 186 0.19 -3.46 8.45
C ALA A 186 0.93 -4.79 8.23
N HIS A 187 1.63 -4.94 7.09
CA HIS A 187 2.44 -6.13 6.82
C HIS A 187 3.69 -6.22 7.70
N ARG A 188 4.35 -5.09 7.97
CA ARG A 188 5.55 -5.02 8.81
C ARG A 188 5.24 -5.32 10.27
N PHE A 189 4.08 -4.85 10.75
CA PHE A 189 3.64 -4.99 12.14
C PHE A 189 2.26 -5.64 12.21
N PRO A 190 2.14 -6.94 11.84
CA PRO A 190 0.85 -7.63 11.78
C PRO A 190 0.21 -7.84 13.16
N GLU A 191 1.00 -7.71 14.23
CA GLU A 191 0.54 -7.80 15.62
C GLU A 191 0.21 -6.42 16.24
N SER A 192 0.28 -5.33 15.45
CA SER A 192 -0.01 -3.99 15.96
C SER A 192 -1.48 -3.84 16.34
N VAL A 193 -1.74 -3.09 17.42
CA VAL A 193 -3.11 -2.76 17.86
C VAL A 193 -3.88 -2.05 16.76
N ASP A 194 -3.23 -1.14 16.02
CA ASP A 194 -3.79 -0.43 14.87
C ASP A 194 -4.37 -1.40 13.82
N PHE A 195 -3.62 -2.45 13.49
CA PHE A 195 -4.04 -3.40 12.47
C PHE A 195 -5.05 -4.43 13.00
N ILE A 196 -4.82 -4.97 14.21
CA ILE A 196 -5.68 -6.01 14.79
C ILE A 196 -7.03 -5.42 15.22
N HIS A 197 -7.03 -4.29 15.93
CA HIS A 197 -8.18 -3.80 16.70
C HIS A 197 -8.81 -2.52 16.17
N LEU A 198 -8.04 -1.56 15.63
CA LEU A 198 -8.56 -0.21 15.36
C LEU A 198 -9.15 0.00 13.95
N ASP A 199 -9.18 -1.05 13.12
CA ASP A 199 -9.72 -1.01 11.76
C ASP A 199 -9.26 0.17 10.88
N LYS A 200 -8.06 0.67 11.17
CA LYS A 200 -7.48 1.89 10.56
C LYS A 200 -7.53 1.86 9.05
N TRP A 201 -7.25 0.70 8.44
CA TRP A 201 -7.35 0.49 6.99
C TRP A 201 -8.77 0.78 6.45
N SER A 202 -9.80 0.14 7.00
CA SER A 202 -11.18 0.33 6.55
C SER A 202 -11.71 1.73 6.91
N THR A 203 -11.31 2.25 8.07
CA THR A 203 -11.67 3.60 8.53
C THR A 203 -11.08 4.66 7.61
N THR A 204 -9.79 4.60 7.26
CA THR A 204 -9.15 5.54 6.34
C THR A 204 -9.82 5.53 4.96
N VAL A 205 -10.13 4.35 4.41
CA VAL A 205 -10.88 4.26 3.15
C VAL A 205 -12.28 4.87 3.30
N GLY A 206 -13.00 4.54 4.38
CA GLY A 206 -14.33 5.08 4.63
C GLY A 206 -14.34 6.60 4.82
N ASP A 207 -13.34 7.14 5.52
CA ASP A 207 -13.14 8.58 5.73
C ASP A 207 -12.86 9.30 4.42
N ALA A 208 -11.99 8.72 3.58
CA ALA A 208 -11.66 9.25 2.26
C ALA A 208 -12.88 9.27 1.34
N ILE A 209 -13.68 8.20 1.33
CA ILE A 209 -14.94 8.13 0.56
C ILE A 209 -15.96 9.14 1.09
N ALA A 210 -16.07 9.30 2.41
CA ALA A 210 -16.98 10.25 3.04
C ALA A 210 -16.54 11.73 2.91
N GLY A 211 -15.33 11.99 2.38
CA GLY A 211 -14.79 13.34 2.21
C GLY A 211 -14.24 13.98 3.48
N ARG A 212 -14.04 13.21 4.55
CA ARG A 212 -13.61 13.73 5.86
C ARG A 212 -12.17 14.27 5.91
N HIS A 213 -11.35 13.96 4.89
CA HIS A 213 -9.93 14.34 4.85
C HIS A 213 -9.64 15.76 4.35
N TYR A 214 -10.61 16.44 3.73
CA TYR A 214 -10.40 17.76 3.12
C TYR A 214 -11.45 18.80 3.55
N ASP A 215 -12.15 18.54 4.66
CA ASP A 215 -13.15 19.41 5.28
C ASP A 215 -12.58 20.44 6.28
N PHE A 216 -11.27 20.46 6.47
CA PHE A 216 -10.58 21.35 7.43
C PHE A 216 -10.54 22.80 6.92
#